data_AF-A0A016UFR0-F1
#
_entry.id   AF-A0A016UFR0-F1
#
_cell.length_a   1.000
_cell.length_b   1.000
_cell.length_c   1.000
_cell.angle_alpha   90.00
_cell.angle_beta   90.00
_cell.angle_gamma   90.00
#
_symmetry.space_group_name_H-M   'P 1'
#
loop_
_entity.id
_entity.type
_entity.pdbx_description
1 polymer ?
#
loop_
_entity_poly.entity_id
_entity_poly.type
_entity_poly.pdbx_seq_one_letter_code
_entity_poly.pdbx_strand_id
1 'polypeptide(L)'
;MICNGLILFMFFRVERMYKNPTLRLLLFVAITDFLHAFTTLPYTIYLTAFCISLPINLNPHYVMFSSTPLTIQLKIKLTLTVAVAFQRALALFLPVFYRNLCSSSYATASLLLGISLGCIDLFLEFALSPIVESPNCGTIGCFVSDKFLYYWGTSNMVIGFLVIIFTFLILLKLRSIEIRSSVVVENQTNRFSQANRTSAGILITSLLFITIPSVGVGICEMIGYSIFRRVGPFYTVGLLCTGTCNGIVYVVLNKDMRRLVTSFFSPPSTKLFQSTVNK
;
A
#
# COMPACT_ATOMS: atom_id res chain seq x y z
N MET A 1 -0.01 -6.05 -11.21
CA MET A 1 0.95 -5.36 -12.12
C MET A 1 0.26 -4.40 -13.10
N ILE A 2 -0.75 -4.84 -13.87
CA ILE A 2 -1.38 -4.02 -14.93
C ILE A 2 -1.95 -2.69 -14.41
N CYS A 3 -2.76 -2.70 -13.34
CA CYS A 3 -3.36 -1.47 -12.79
C CYS A 3 -2.31 -0.46 -12.30
N ASN A 4 -1.32 -0.90 -11.52
CA ASN A 4 -0.27 -0.02 -11.00
C ASN A 4 0.72 0.44 -12.10
N GLY A 5 0.98 -0.42 -13.09
CA GLY A 5 1.76 -0.05 -14.27
C GLY A 5 1.08 1.02 -15.12
N LEU A 6 -0.24 0.94 -15.27
CA LEU A 6 -1.04 1.96 -15.96
C LEU A 6 -1.02 3.30 -15.21
N ILE A 7 -1.09 3.28 -13.87
CA ILE A 7 -0.96 4.49 -13.05
C ILE A 7 0.43 5.11 -13.22
N LEU A 8 1.48 4.30 -13.15
CA LEU A 8 2.86 4.74 -13.37
C LEU A 8 3.04 5.38 -14.75
N PHE A 9 2.58 4.70 -15.79
CA PHE A 9 2.61 5.22 -17.16
C PHE A 9 1.93 6.59 -17.26
N MET A 10 0.78 6.77 -16.62
CA MET A 10 0.08 8.06 -16.59
C MET A 10 0.83 9.15 -15.82
N PHE A 11 1.47 8.81 -14.71
CA PHE A 11 2.30 9.76 -13.97
C PHE A 11 3.53 10.20 -14.77
N PHE A 12 4.15 9.30 -15.53
CA PHE A 12 5.26 9.63 -16.42
C PHE A 12 4.82 10.47 -17.62
N ARG A 13 3.63 10.20 -18.18
CA ARG A 13 3.13 10.89 -19.38
C ARG A 13 2.52 12.27 -19.08
N VAL A 14 2.02 12.51 -17.87
CA VAL A 14 1.34 13.76 -17.50
C VAL A 14 2.13 14.50 -16.43
N GLU A 15 3.03 15.40 -16.87
CA GLU A 15 3.88 16.20 -15.96
C GLU A 15 3.09 16.95 -14.89
N ARG A 16 1.84 17.37 -15.18
CA ARG A 16 0.97 18.11 -14.25
C ARG A 16 0.57 17.28 -13.02
N MET A 17 0.52 15.96 -13.15
CA MET A 17 0.22 15.04 -12.05
C MET A 17 1.46 14.77 -11.19
N TYR A 18 2.61 14.57 -11.85
CA TYR A 18 3.91 14.39 -11.17
C TYR A 18 4.31 15.63 -10.36
N LYS A 19 4.06 16.83 -10.89
CA LYS A 19 4.35 18.11 -10.22
C LYS A 19 3.40 18.43 -9.06
N ASN A 20 2.31 17.68 -8.83
CA ASN A 20 1.40 17.95 -7.72
C ASN A 20 1.92 17.29 -6.43
N PRO A 21 2.39 18.08 -5.44
CA PRO A 21 3.05 17.53 -4.26
C PRO A 21 2.08 16.75 -3.35
N THR A 22 0.77 17.00 -3.45
CA THR A 22 -0.27 16.28 -2.71
C THR A 22 -0.46 14.84 -3.20
N LEU A 23 -0.06 14.54 -4.43
CA LEU A 23 -0.18 13.21 -5.04
C LEU A 23 1.11 12.39 -4.97
N ARG A 24 2.22 13.00 -4.55
CA ARG A 24 3.54 12.35 -4.49
C ARG A 24 3.54 11.12 -3.57
N LEU A 25 2.82 11.18 -2.46
CA LEU A 25 2.72 10.07 -1.52
C LEU A 25 1.90 8.90 -2.09
N LEU A 26 0.84 9.20 -2.86
CA LEU A 26 0.09 8.18 -3.60
C LEU A 26 0.92 7.57 -4.74
N LEU A 27 1.75 8.38 -5.40
CA LEU A 27 2.69 7.89 -6.41
C LEU A 27 3.69 6.90 -5.79
N PHE A 28 4.26 7.21 -4.61
CA PHE A 28 5.13 6.28 -3.91
C PHE A 28 4.42 4.97 -3.55
N VAL A 29 3.17 5.03 -3.07
CA VAL A 29 2.36 3.81 -2.83
C VAL A 29 2.21 2.99 -4.11
N ALA A 30 1.90 3.62 -5.26
CA ALA A 30 1.75 2.92 -6.53
C ALA A 30 3.07 2.30 -7.04
N ILE A 31 4.20 3.00 -6.86
CA ILE A 31 5.55 2.49 -7.18
C ILE A 31 5.86 1.27 -6.32
N THR A 32 5.68 1.38 -5.00
CA THR A 32 5.87 0.28 -4.05
C THR A 32 4.99 -0.92 -4.40
N ASP A 33 3.73 -0.71 -4.73
CA ASP A 33 2.80 -1.79 -5.11
C ASP A 33 3.20 -2.47 -6.43
N PHE A 34 3.75 -1.72 -7.38
CA PHE A 34 4.29 -2.27 -8.62
C PHE A 34 5.58 -3.08 -8.38
N LEU A 35 6.52 -2.51 -7.63
CA LEU A 35 7.79 -3.16 -7.28
C LEU A 35 7.56 -4.42 -6.46
N HIS A 36 6.66 -4.39 -5.49
CA HIS A 36 6.30 -5.57 -4.71
C HIS A 36 5.78 -6.67 -5.64
N ALA A 37 4.78 -6.37 -6.47
CA ALA A 37 4.24 -7.38 -7.39
C ALA A 37 5.32 -8.00 -8.28
N PHE A 38 6.23 -7.20 -8.83
CA PHE A 38 7.35 -7.70 -9.66
C PHE A 38 8.32 -8.58 -8.86
N THR A 39 8.74 -8.12 -7.67
CA THR A 39 9.75 -8.81 -6.85
C THR A 39 9.24 -10.07 -6.15
N THR A 40 7.94 -10.17 -5.87
CA THR A 40 7.33 -11.40 -5.31
C THR A 40 6.99 -12.48 -6.34
N LEU A 41 7.06 -12.18 -7.65
CA LEU A 41 6.74 -13.17 -8.69
C LEU A 41 7.66 -14.41 -8.64
N PRO A 42 9.01 -14.27 -8.61
CA PRO A 42 9.91 -15.43 -8.56
C PRO A 42 9.64 -16.32 -7.35
N TYR A 43 9.45 -15.70 -6.18
CA TYR A 43 9.10 -16.38 -4.94
C TYR A 43 7.78 -17.15 -5.04
N THR A 44 6.74 -16.52 -5.58
CA THR A 44 5.42 -17.15 -5.73
C THR A 44 5.48 -18.32 -6.71
N ILE A 45 6.16 -18.16 -7.85
CA ILE A 45 6.36 -19.23 -8.84
C ILE A 45 7.08 -20.41 -8.19
N TYR A 46 8.18 -20.16 -7.48
CA TYR A 46 8.95 -21.19 -6.79
C TYR A 46 8.10 -21.96 -5.78
N LEU A 47 7.39 -21.26 -4.89
CA LEU A 47 6.50 -21.93 -3.94
C LEU A 47 5.42 -22.75 -4.64
N THR A 48 4.76 -22.21 -5.67
CA THR A 48 3.71 -22.96 -6.37
C THR A 48 4.24 -24.20 -7.09
N ALA A 49 5.43 -24.14 -7.69
CA ALA A 49 6.01 -25.27 -8.41
C ALA A 49 6.42 -26.41 -7.45
N PHE A 50 7.05 -26.07 -6.32
CA PHE A 50 7.63 -27.06 -5.41
C PHE A 50 6.66 -27.50 -4.30
N CYS A 51 5.57 -26.76 -4.03
CA CYS A 51 4.55 -27.20 -3.08
C CYS A 51 3.61 -28.28 -3.67
N ILE A 52 3.61 -28.46 -5.00
CA ILE A 52 2.82 -29.50 -5.70
C ILE A 52 3.55 -30.86 -5.64
N SER A 53 4.87 -30.87 -5.49
CA SER A 53 5.68 -32.10 -5.41
C SER A 53 5.83 -32.57 -3.96
N LEU A 54 5.47 -33.82 -3.67
CA LEU A 54 5.69 -34.46 -2.38
C LEU A 54 6.92 -35.37 -2.44
N PRO A 55 7.83 -35.34 -1.44
CA PRO A 55 7.85 -34.48 -0.25
C PRO A 55 8.21 -33.02 -0.56
N ILE A 56 7.65 -32.07 0.21
CA ILE A 56 7.96 -30.64 0.06
C ILE A 56 9.41 -30.42 0.51
N ASN A 57 10.30 -30.22 -0.47
CA ASN A 57 11.71 -29.93 -0.25
C ASN A 57 12.06 -28.59 -0.91
N LEU A 58 12.06 -27.54 -0.09
CA LEU A 58 12.37 -26.17 -0.52
C LEU A 58 13.80 -25.83 -0.12
N ASN A 59 14.55 -25.19 -1.02
CA ASN A 59 15.90 -24.74 -0.72
C ASN A 59 15.84 -23.56 0.27
N PRO A 60 16.43 -23.67 1.48
CA PRO A 60 16.30 -22.65 2.52
C PRO A 60 16.96 -21.33 2.12
N HIS A 61 18.06 -21.37 1.35
CA HIS A 61 18.69 -20.15 0.83
C HIS A 61 17.77 -19.43 -0.15
N TYR A 62 17.18 -20.17 -1.09
CA TYR A 62 16.27 -19.55 -2.06
C TYR A 62 15.06 -18.93 -1.36
N VAL A 63 14.43 -19.63 -0.42
CA VAL A 63 13.26 -19.12 0.32
C VAL A 63 13.62 -17.87 1.11
N MET A 64 14.69 -17.89 1.91
CA MET A 64 15.14 -16.72 2.68
C MET A 64 15.40 -15.51 1.77
N PHE A 65 16.23 -15.65 0.73
CA PHE A 65 16.58 -14.53 -0.16
C PHE A 65 15.39 -14.02 -0.98
N SER A 66 14.59 -14.92 -1.54
CA SER A 66 13.43 -14.53 -2.36
C SER A 66 12.27 -13.97 -1.54
N SER A 67 12.27 -14.19 -0.22
CA SER A 67 11.29 -13.63 0.69
C SER A 67 11.62 -12.23 1.22
N THR A 68 12.87 -11.78 1.08
CA THR A 68 13.30 -10.42 1.47
C THR A 68 12.43 -9.27 0.94
N PRO A 69 11.86 -9.33 -0.29
CA PRO A 69 10.96 -8.29 -0.74
C PRO A 69 9.66 -8.23 0.06
N LEU A 70 9.19 -9.34 0.64
CA LEU A 70 8.00 -9.33 1.50
C LEU A 70 8.24 -8.51 2.76
N THR A 71 9.34 -8.79 3.49
CA THR A 71 9.70 -8.13 4.74
C THR A 71 9.84 -6.62 4.56
N ILE A 72 10.60 -6.20 3.54
CA ILE A 72 10.84 -4.78 3.26
C ILE A 72 9.56 -4.09 2.79
N GLN A 73 8.86 -4.66 1.80
CA GLN A 73 7.71 -3.99 1.17
C GLN A 73 6.53 -3.85 2.14
N LEU A 74 6.33 -4.82 3.03
CA LEU A 74 5.30 -4.71 4.06
C LEU A 74 5.53 -3.49 4.96
N LYS A 75 6.76 -3.31 5.44
CA LYS A 75 7.08 -2.18 6.32
C LYS A 75 6.99 -0.83 5.60
N ILE A 76 7.50 -0.75 4.37
CA ILE A 76 7.38 0.45 3.54
C ILE A 76 5.90 0.80 3.37
N LYS A 77 5.06 -0.17 3.02
CA LYS A 77 3.63 0.06 2.75
C LYS A 77 2.85 0.46 4.00
N LEU A 78 3.13 -0.16 5.15
CA LEU A 78 2.53 0.24 6.42
C LEU A 78 2.94 1.67 6.79
N THR A 79 4.21 2.01 6.65
CA THR A 79 4.74 3.36 6.95
C THR A 79 4.14 4.43 6.04
N LEU A 80 4.08 4.17 4.73
CA LEU A 80 3.43 5.08 3.78
C LEU A 80 1.94 5.22 4.06
N THR A 81 1.23 4.14 4.43
CA THR A 81 -0.19 4.19 4.80
C THR A 81 -0.42 5.06 6.04
N VAL A 82 0.41 4.91 7.09
CA VAL A 82 0.38 5.81 8.25
C VAL A 82 0.65 7.24 7.83
N ALA A 83 1.63 7.48 6.96
CA ALA A 83 1.93 8.82 6.49
C ALA A 83 0.77 9.45 5.68
N VAL A 84 0.05 8.68 4.85
CA VAL A 84 -1.20 9.11 4.22
C VAL A 84 -2.22 9.48 5.29
N ALA A 85 -2.46 8.60 6.26
CA ALA A 85 -3.45 8.79 7.31
C ALA A 85 -3.13 10.05 8.12
N PHE A 86 -1.89 10.21 8.56
CA PHE A 86 -1.44 11.38 9.31
C PHE A 86 -1.57 12.68 8.52
N GLN A 87 -1.15 12.70 7.25
CA GLN A 87 -1.30 13.87 6.39
C GLN A 87 -2.77 14.29 6.23
N ARG A 88 -3.69 13.31 6.12
CA ARG A 88 -5.14 13.58 6.04
C ARG A 88 -5.73 14.01 7.38
N ALA A 89 -5.28 13.44 8.48
CA ALA A 89 -5.66 13.90 9.81
C ALA A 89 -5.23 15.35 10.03
N LEU A 90 -3.98 15.70 9.72
CA LEU A 90 -3.49 17.09 9.78
C LEU A 90 -4.34 18.03 8.92
N ALA A 91 -4.66 17.65 7.68
CA ALA A 91 -5.49 18.48 6.80
C ALA A 91 -6.90 18.74 7.34
N LEU A 92 -7.48 17.79 8.09
CA LEU A 92 -8.85 17.88 8.61
C LEU A 92 -8.94 18.52 10.00
N PHE A 93 -7.96 18.28 10.87
CA PHE A 93 -7.96 18.75 12.26
C PHE A 93 -7.14 20.03 12.44
N LEU A 94 -6.04 20.18 11.72
CA LEU A 94 -5.07 21.27 11.88
C LEU A 94 -4.65 21.86 10.51
N PRO A 95 -5.58 22.51 9.79
CA PRO A 95 -5.34 22.98 8.42
C PRO A 95 -4.21 24.03 8.32
N VAL A 96 -3.94 24.79 9.38
CA VAL A 96 -2.84 25.77 9.44
C VAL A 96 -1.48 25.07 9.41
N PHE A 97 -1.29 24.02 10.22
CA PHE A 97 -0.06 23.23 10.22
C PHE A 97 0.11 22.48 8.90
N TYR A 98 -0.98 21.96 8.33
CA TYR A 98 -0.94 21.31 7.01
C TYR A 98 -0.44 22.27 5.90
N ARG A 99 -0.84 23.54 5.93
CA ARG A 99 -0.38 24.54 4.93
C ARG A 99 1.12 24.84 5.03
N ASN A 100 1.70 24.74 6.21
CA ASN A 100 3.13 24.95 6.43
C ASN A 100 3.97 23.71 6.10
N LEU A 101 3.34 22.55 5.88
CA LEU A 101 4.02 21.30 5.63
C LEU A 101 4.34 21.14 4.13
N CYS A 102 5.64 21.09 3.81
CA CYS A 102 6.07 20.81 2.45
C CYS A 102 5.77 19.35 2.09
N SER A 103 4.68 19.13 1.35
CA SER A 103 4.20 17.79 0.97
C SER A 103 5.24 16.96 0.21
N SER A 104 6.14 17.61 -0.54
CA SER A 104 7.23 16.94 -1.25
C SER A 104 8.30 16.37 -0.31
N SER A 105 8.79 17.19 0.62
CA SER A 105 9.79 16.76 1.60
C SER A 105 9.22 15.71 2.54
N TYR A 106 7.97 15.90 2.99
CA TYR A 106 7.26 14.94 3.82
C TYR A 106 7.11 13.57 3.16
N ALA A 107 6.72 13.52 1.88
CA ALA A 107 6.58 12.26 1.15
C ALA A 107 7.92 11.52 1.02
N THR A 108 9.00 12.24 0.67
CA THR A 108 10.34 11.64 0.57
C THR A 108 10.85 11.16 1.93
N ALA A 109 10.68 11.95 2.99
CA ALA A 109 11.07 11.57 4.34
C ALA A 109 10.30 10.32 4.82
N SER A 110 9.00 10.24 4.54
CA SER A 110 8.17 9.08 4.88
C SER A 110 8.63 7.81 4.15
N LEU A 111 9.01 7.93 2.87
CA LEU A 111 9.55 6.81 2.11
C LEU A 111 10.91 6.35 2.67
N LEU A 112 11.82 7.28 2.94
CA LEU A 112 13.13 6.96 3.53
C LEU A 112 13.00 6.32 4.90
N LEU A 113 12.05 6.78 5.72
CA LEU A 113 11.74 6.16 7.01
C LEU A 113 11.24 4.72 6.82
N GLY A 114 10.32 4.50 5.88
CA GLY A 114 9.81 3.16 5.57
C GLY A 114 10.90 2.21 5.08
N ILE A 115 11.80 2.68 4.22
CA ILE A 115 12.97 1.90 3.75
C ILE A 115 13.88 1.57 4.92
N SER A 116 14.20 2.55 5.77
CA SER A 116 15.08 2.37 6.93
C SER A 116 14.53 1.32 7.89
N LEU A 117 13.23 1.39 8.22
CA LEU A 117 12.55 0.39 9.04
C LEU A 117 12.53 -0.99 8.37
N GLY A 118 12.34 -1.06 7.05
CA GLY A 118 12.41 -2.30 6.29
C GLY A 118 13.81 -2.93 6.31
N CYS A 119 14.87 -2.12 6.23
CA CYS A 119 16.25 -2.58 6.35
C CYS A 119 16.57 -3.10 7.75
N ILE A 120 16.05 -2.47 8.81
CA ILE A 120 16.19 -2.96 10.19
C ILE A 120 15.51 -4.33 10.32
N ASP A 121 14.29 -4.47 9.80
CA ASP A 121 13.60 -5.75 9.80
C ASP A 121 14.38 -6.82 9.03
N LEU A 122 14.91 -6.48 7.85
CA LEU A 122 15.75 -7.41 7.09
C LEU A 122 17.02 -7.83 7.84
N PHE A 123 17.68 -6.88 8.51
CA PHE A 123 18.85 -7.17 9.32
C PHE A 123 18.49 -8.12 10.47
N LEU A 124 17.39 -7.87 11.18
CA LEU A 124 16.91 -8.74 12.24
C LEU A 124 16.47 -10.12 11.74
N GLU A 125 15.91 -10.20 10.53
CA GLU A 125 15.53 -11.46 9.88
C GLU A 125 16.74 -12.37 9.75
N PHE A 126 17.83 -11.88 9.14
CA PHE A 126 19.06 -12.65 8.95
C PHE A 126 19.90 -12.82 10.23
N ALA A 127 19.83 -11.87 11.17
CA ALA A 127 20.57 -11.97 12.43
C ALA A 127 19.95 -12.98 13.41
N LEU A 128 18.61 -13.11 13.41
CA LEU A 128 17.89 -13.96 14.35
C LEU A 128 17.48 -15.32 13.77
N SER A 129 17.49 -15.48 12.44
CA SER A 129 17.04 -16.69 11.75
C SER A 129 18.20 -17.43 11.08
N PRO A 130 18.65 -18.56 11.62
CA PRO A 130 19.65 -19.38 10.96
C PRO A 130 19.04 -20.04 9.71
N ILE A 131 19.82 -20.11 8.63
CA ILE A 131 19.40 -20.74 7.38
C ILE A 131 19.50 -22.26 7.55
N VAL A 132 18.37 -22.89 7.91
CA VAL A 132 18.27 -24.34 8.15
C VAL A 132 17.12 -24.91 7.33
N GLU A 133 17.29 -26.15 6.88
CA GLU A 133 16.24 -26.88 6.17
C GLU A 133 15.05 -27.18 7.09
N SER A 134 13.83 -26.98 6.57
CA SER A 134 12.59 -27.35 7.25
C SER A 134 11.79 -28.31 6.36
N PRO A 135 12.04 -29.62 6.44
CA PRO A 135 11.35 -30.60 5.60
C PRO A 135 9.83 -30.57 5.84
N ASN A 136 9.05 -30.78 4.78
CA ASN A 136 7.58 -30.80 4.82
C ASN A 136 6.92 -29.47 5.25
N CYS A 137 7.61 -28.33 5.18
CA CYS A 137 6.98 -27.03 5.37
C CYS A 137 6.96 -26.20 4.08
N GLY A 138 5.75 -25.84 3.64
CA GLY A 138 5.51 -25.02 2.44
C GLY A 138 5.40 -23.50 2.70
N THR A 139 5.82 -23.01 3.87
CA THR A 139 5.67 -21.60 4.25
C THR A 139 7.02 -20.99 4.65
N ILE A 140 7.21 -19.70 4.32
CA ILE A 140 8.35 -18.90 4.80
C ILE A 140 8.45 -18.89 6.33
N GLY A 141 7.31 -18.91 7.03
CA GLY A 141 7.30 -18.86 8.49
C GLY A 141 8.00 -20.04 9.18
N CYS A 142 8.30 -21.12 8.46
CA CYS A 142 9.13 -22.21 8.98
C CYS A 142 10.64 -21.99 8.87
N PHE A 143 11.08 -21.13 7.94
CA PHE A 143 12.49 -20.83 7.71
C PHE A 143 12.99 -19.67 8.57
N VAL A 144 12.09 -19.05 9.33
CA VAL A 144 12.32 -17.84 10.10
C VAL A 144 12.13 -18.14 11.59
N SER A 145 12.96 -17.54 12.44
CA SER A 145 12.96 -17.79 13.89
C SER A 145 11.71 -17.23 14.58
N ASP A 146 11.19 -17.92 15.58
CA ASP A 146 10.04 -17.48 16.39
C ASP A 146 10.32 -16.11 17.05
N LYS A 147 11.57 -15.82 17.42
CA LYS A 147 11.97 -14.51 17.96
C LYS A 147 11.77 -13.39 16.95
N PHE A 148 12.11 -13.65 15.69
CA PHE A 148 11.88 -12.68 14.62
C PHE A 148 10.39 -12.54 14.33
N LEU A 149 9.65 -13.65 14.24
CA LEU A 149 8.20 -13.61 13.98
C LEU A 149 7.45 -12.81 15.04
N TYR A 150 7.82 -12.98 16.31
CA TYR A 150 7.27 -12.20 17.42
C TYR A 150 7.58 -10.70 17.28
N TYR A 151 8.85 -10.33 17.03
CA TYR A 151 9.24 -8.94 16.80
C TYR A 151 8.52 -8.32 15.60
N TRP A 152 8.56 -9.01 14.46
CA TRP A 152 8.01 -8.55 13.19
C TRP A 152 6.50 -8.39 13.27
N GLY A 153 5.80 -9.38 13.83
CA GLY A 153 4.37 -9.33 14.10
C GLY A 153 3.99 -8.18 15.02
N THR A 154 4.68 -8.02 16.16
CA THR A 154 4.41 -6.96 17.14
C THR A 154 4.67 -5.56 16.55
N SER A 155 5.79 -5.38 15.86
CA SER A 155 6.16 -4.11 15.21
C SER A 155 5.13 -3.70 14.15
N ASN A 156 4.69 -4.64 13.31
CA ASN A 156 3.66 -4.38 12.31
C ASN A 156 2.30 -4.09 12.94
N MET A 157 1.94 -4.81 14.02
CA MET A 157 0.72 -4.58 14.78
C MET A 157 0.67 -3.15 15.36
N VAL A 158 1.76 -2.66 15.97
CA VAL A 158 1.83 -1.30 16.52
C VAL A 158 1.59 -0.24 15.44
N ILE A 159 2.27 -0.36 14.30
CA ILE A 159 2.07 0.55 13.16
C ILE A 159 0.63 0.43 12.64
N GLY A 160 0.09 -0.78 12.59
CA GLY A 160 -1.28 -1.06 12.21
C GLY A 160 -2.31 -0.37 13.11
N PHE A 161 -2.12 -0.39 14.43
CA PHE A 161 -2.99 0.32 15.37
C PHE A 161 -3.00 1.84 15.11
N LEU A 162 -1.85 2.44 14.77
CA LEU A 162 -1.80 3.86 14.39
C LEU A 162 -2.65 4.14 13.13
N VAL A 163 -2.62 3.25 12.12
CA VAL A 163 -3.48 3.37 10.93
C VAL A 163 -4.96 3.32 11.32
N ILE A 164 -5.35 2.39 12.19
CA ILE A 164 -6.74 2.24 12.65
C ILE A 164 -7.19 3.52 13.36
N ILE A 165 -6.40 4.01 14.31
CA ILE A 165 -6.72 5.22 15.08
C ILE A 165 -6.88 6.42 14.15
N PHE A 166 -5.91 6.69 13.27
CA PHE A 166 -5.99 7.83 12.36
C PHE A 166 -7.17 7.69 11.39
N THR A 167 -7.43 6.49 10.87
CA THR A 167 -8.55 6.28 9.95
C THR A 167 -9.89 6.51 10.65
N PHE A 168 -10.05 6.02 11.88
CA PHE A 168 -11.25 6.25 12.67
C PHE A 168 -11.47 7.74 12.95
N LEU A 169 -10.42 8.46 13.37
CA LEU A 169 -10.48 9.92 13.58
C LEU A 169 -10.88 10.68 12.31
N ILE A 170 -10.32 10.30 11.16
CA ILE A 170 -10.67 10.88 9.85
C ILE A 170 -12.13 10.64 9.52
N LEU A 171 -12.61 9.40 9.65
CA LEU A 171 -14.00 9.04 9.33
C LEU A 171 -14.99 9.80 10.24
N LEU A 172 -14.71 9.88 11.54
CA LEU A 172 -15.54 10.66 12.47
C LEU A 172 -15.59 12.14 12.10
N LYS A 173 -14.43 12.74 11.79
CA LYS A 173 -14.36 14.16 11.44
C LYS A 173 -15.05 14.46 10.11
N LEU A 174 -14.89 13.59 9.12
CA LEU A 174 -15.58 13.70 7.83
C LEU A 174 -17.11 13.63 8.01
N ARG A 175 -17.61 12.67 8.80
CA ARG A 175 -19.04 12.57 9.11
C ARG A 175 -19.56 13.81 9.85
N SER A 176 -18.79 14.34 10.79
CA SER A 176 -19.13 15.57 11.50
C SER A 176 -19.22 16.79 10.56
N ILE A 177 -18.31 16.90 9.59
CA ILE A 177 -18.33 17.97 8.59
C ILE A 177 -19.51 17.81 7.63
N GLU A 178 -19.81 16.59 7.21
CA GLU A 178 -20.95 16.28 6.33
C GLU A 178 -22.29 16.65 6.98
N ILE A 179 -22.49 16.28 8.24
CA ILE A 179 -23.68 16.66 9.03
C ILE A 179 -23.79 18.19 9.17
N ARG A 180 -22.67 18.91 9.27
CA ARG A 180 -22.65 20.39 9.36
C ARG A 180 -22.85 21.07 8.01
N SER A 181 -22.47 20.40 6.92
CA SER A 181 -22.51 20.92 5.54
C SER A 181 -23.87 20.77 4.87
N SER A 182 -24.77 19.90 5.36
CA SER A 182 -26.15 19.82 4.88
C SER A 182 -26.96 21.10 5.10
N VAL A 183 -26.41 22.07 5.85
CA VAL A 183 -27.04 23.35 6.17
C VAL A 183 -26.51 24.53 5.32
N VAL A 184 -25.35 24.41 4.63
CA VAL A 184 -24.76 25.55 3.87
C VAL A 184 -24.13 25.11 2.54
N VAL A 185 -24.78 25.58 1.47
CA VAL A 185 -24.58 25.54 0.01
C VAL A 185 -23.24 25.04 -0.60
N GLU A 186 -23.49 24.21 -1.61
CA GLU A 186 -22.72 23.61 -2.70
C GLU A 186 -22.01 24.63 -3.65
N ASN A 187 -20.67 24.64 -3.71
CA ASN A 187 -19.94 24.89 -4.98
C ASN A 187 -18.40 24.77 -4.92
N GLN A 188 -17.73 24.75 -3.75
CA GLN A 188 -16.27 24.48 -3.64
C GLN A 188 -15.92 23.08 -3.11
N THR A 189 -16.94 22.29 -2.78
CA THR A 189 -16.87 20.97 -2.13
C THR A 189 -16.33 19.85 -3.02
N ASN A 190 -16.36 20.00 -4.35
CA ASN A 190 -16.12 18.89 -5.28
C ASN A 190 -14.66 18.37 -5.35
N ARG A 191 -13.65 19.23 -5.17
CA ARG A 191 -12.23 18.83 -5.21
C ARG A 191 -11.71 18.32 -3.86
N PHE A 192 -12.14 18.96 -2.76
CA PHE A 192 -11.81 18.52 -1.40
C PHE A 192 -12.52 17.20 -1.04
N SER A 193 -13.81 17.07 -1.40
CA SER A 193 -14.54 15.80 -1.26
C SER A 193 -13.85 14.68 -2.04
N GLN A 194 -13.37 14.95 -3.26
CA GLN A 194 -12.68 13.95 -4.08
C GLN A 194 -11.36 13.47 -3.46
N ALA A 195 -10.48 14.39 -3.02
CA ALA A 195 -9.21 14.02 -2.40
C ALA A 195 -9.41 13.21 -1.10
N ASN A 196 -10.44 13.58 -0.32
CA ASN A 196 -10.83 12.86 0.89
C ASN A 196 -11.41 11.48 0.56
N ARG A 197 -12.23 11.35 -0.50
CA ARG A 197 -12.84 10.09 -0.91
C ARG A 197 -11.81 9.09 -1.47
N THR A 198 -10.85 9.55 -2.29
CA THR A 198 -9.76 8.69 -2.77
C THR A 198 -8.87 8.22 -1.63
N SER A 199 -8.55 9.10 -0.68
CA SER A 199 -7.68 8.74 0.44
C SER A 199 -8.39 7.85 1.45
N ALA A 200 -9.67 8.09 1.73
CA ALA A 200 -10.50 7.19 2.53
C ALA A 200 -10.61 5.80 1.87
N GLY A 201 -10.78 5.75 0.54
CA GLY A 201 -10.74 4.48 -0.20
C GLY A 201 -9.45 3.71 0.01
N ILE A 202 -8.29 4.38 -0.14
CA ILE A 202 -6.95 3.78 0.08
C ILE A 202 -6.76 3.32 1.53
N LEU A 203 -7.24 4.10 2.51
CA LEU A 203 -7.16 3.74 3.92
C LEU A 203 -8.04 2.53 4.23
N ILE A 204 -9.27 2.47 3.70
CA ILE A 204 -10.18 1.35 3.89
C ILE A 204 -9.64 0.07 3.24
N THR A 205 -9.13 0.14 2.01
CA THR A 205 -8.51 -1.02 1.35
C THR A 205 -7.28 -1.51 2.10
N SER A 206 -6.45 -0.58 2.60
CA SER A 206 -5.27 -0.94 3.40
C SER A 206 -5.66 -1.54 4.76
N LEU A 207 -6.72 -1.02 5.39
CA LEU A 207 -7.26 -1.57 6.64
C LEU A 207 -7.72 -3.02 6.47
N LEU A 208 -8.52 -3.28 5.45
CA LEU A 208 -9.14 -4.60 5.24
C LEU A 208 -8.12 -5.68 4.89
N PHE A 209 -7.15 -5.37 4.02
CA PHE A 209 -6.27 -6.39 3.43
C PHE A 209 -4.88 -6.46 4.09
N ILE A 210 -4.47 -5.46 4.86
CA ILE A 210 -3.15 -5.44 5.51
C ILE A 210 -3.29 -5.25 7.01
N THR A 211 -3.98 -4.19 7.45
CA THR A 211 -3.95 -3.80 8.87
C THR A 211 -4.69 -4.78 9.77
N ILE A 212 -5.92 -5.18 9.41
CA ILE A 212 -6.70 -6.14 10.19
C ILE A 212 -6.00 -7.51 10.25
N PRO A 213 -5.55 -8.10 9.12
CA PRO A 213 -4.74 -9.33 9.16
C PRO A 213 -3.48 -9.18 10.02
N SER A 214 -2.80 -8.04 9.94
CA SER A 214 -1.56 -7.81 10.69
C SER A 214 -1.76 -7.75 12.20
N VAL A 215 -2.79 -7.03 12.65
CA VAL A 215 -3.16 -6.97 14.07
C VAL A 215 -3.62 -8.34 14.57
N GLY A 216 -4.43 -9.06 13.79
CA GLY A 216 -4.87 -10.41 14.13
C GLY A 216 -3.69 -11.37 14.32
N VAL A 217 -2.72 -11.33 13.41
CA VAL A 217 -1.51 -12.18 13.51
C VAL A 217 -0.65 -11.78 14.70
N GLY A 218 -0.46 -10.47 14.95
CA GLY A 218 0.27 -10.01 16.13
C GLY A 218 -0.34 -10.54 17.43
N ILE A 219 -1.67 -10.46 17.57
CA ILE A 219 -2.39 -10.99 18.74
C ILE A 219 -2.21 -12.51 18.86
N CYS A 220 -2.35 -13.26 17.75
CA CYS A 220 -2.21 -14.71 17.80
C CYS A 220 -0.78 -15.17 18.12
N GLU A 221 0.24 -14.48 17.61
CA GLU A 221 1.64 -14.75 18.00
C GLU A 221 1.87 -14.45 19.49
N MET A 222 1.27 -13.39 20.05
CA MET A 222 1.35 -13.10 21.49
C MET A 222 0.68 -14.19 22.35
N ILE A 223 -0.35 -14.87 21.84
CA ILE A 223 -1.03 -15.99 22.52
C ILE A 223 -0.26 -17.32 22.33
N GLY A 224 0.84 -17.31 21.55
CA GLY A 224 1.68 -18.49 21.29
C GLY A 224 1.22 -19.34 20.12
N TYR A 225 0.32 -18.83 19.26
CA TYR A 225 -0.14 -19.53 18.05
C TYR A 225 0.38 -18.86 16.79
N SER A 226 1.40 -19.47 16.16
CA SER A 226 2.06 -18.89 15.00
C SER A 226 1.30 -19.10 13.69
N ILE A 227 0.30 -18.24 13.46
CA ILE A 227 -0.51 -18.21 12.22
C ILE A 227 0.38 -18.05 11.00
N PHE A 228 1.45 -17.26 11.09
CA PHE A 228 2.35 -17.03 9.97
C PHE A 228 3.09 -18.30 9.52
N ARG A 229 3.44 -19.16 10.47
CA ARG A 229 4.01 -20.47 10.19
C ARG A 229 3.01 -21.41 9.52
N ARG A 230 1.72 -21.32 9.87
CA ARG A 230 0.68 -22.26 9.40
C ARG A 230 -0.02 -21.83 8.11
N VAL A 231 -0.30 -20.54 7.95
CA VAL A 231 -1.08 -19.97 6.84
C VAL A 231 -0.17 -19.31 5.80
N GLY A 232 1.12 -19.08 6.11
CA GLY A 232 2.16 -18.73 5.14
C GLY A 232 1.94 -17.40 4.43
N PRO A 233 1.54 -17.38 3.14
CA PRO A 233 1.62 -16.18 2.28
C PRO A 233 0.46 -15.19 2.43
N PHE A 234 -0.28 -15.16 3.55
CA PHE A 234 -1.41 -14.25 3.68
C PHE A 234 -1.00 -12.77 3.56
N TYR A 235 0.20 -12.39 4.05
CA TYR A 235 0.72 -11.04 3.86
C TYR A 235 1.03 -10.76 2.38
N THR A 236 1.57 -11.73 1.64
CA THR A 236 1.79 -11.59 0.19
C THR A 236 0.47 -11.38 -0.55
N VAL A 237 -0.54 -12.20 -0.25
CA VAL A 237 -1.88 -12.06 -0.84
C VAL A 237 -2.50 -10.71 -0.46
N GLY A 238 -2.45 -10.33 0.82
CA GLY A 238 -2.96 -9.06 1.32
C GLY A 238 -2.30 -7.86 0.64
N LEU A 239 -0.96 -7.86 0.51
CA LEU A 239 -0.22 -6.81 -0.18
C LEU A 239 -0.61 -6.68 -1.67
N LEU A 240 -0.75 -7.80 -2.38
CA LEU A 240 -1.17 -7.85 -3.78
C LEU A 240 -2.63 -7.39 -3.96
N CYS A 241 -3.53 -7.83 -3.08
CA CYS A 241 -4.93 -7.41 -3.06
C CYS A 241 -5.04 -5.90 -2.80
N THR A 242 -4.41 -5.38 -1.75
CA THR A 242 -4.38 -3.94 -1.48
C THR A 242 -3.79 -3.17 -2.65
N GLY A 243 -2.70 -3.64 -3.25
CA GLY A 243 -2.08 -2.96 -4.39
C GLY A 243 -2.99 -2.88 -5.61
N THR A 244 -3.78 -3.93 -5.86
CA THR A 244 -4.77 -3.95 -6.95
C THR A 244 -5.96 -3.04 -6.63
N CYS A 245 -6.51 -3.13 -5.42
CA CYS A 245 -7.63 -2.31 -4.98
C CYS A 245 -7.27 -0.82 -4.92
N ASN A 246 -6.07 -0.46 -4.45
CA ASN A 246 -5.56 0.91 -4.46
C ASN A 246 -5.51 1.47 -5.88
N GLY A 247 -5.04 0.66 -6.84
CA GLY A 247 -5.01 1.07 -8.24
C GLY A 247 -6.40 1.35 -8.81
N ILE A 248 -7.37 0.46 -8.54
CA ILE A 248 -8.77 0.64 -8.95
C ILE A 248 -9.39 1.87 -8.30
N VAL A 249 -9.24 2.03 -6.98
CA VAL A 249 -9.72 3.18 -6.22
C VAL A 249 -9.16 4.48 -6.79
N TYR A 250 -7.88 4.50 -7.14
CA TYR A 250 -7.24 5.67 -7.71
C TYR A 250 -7.80 6.03 -9.09
N VAL A 251 -7.95 5.05 -9.99
CA VAL A 251 -8.51 5.26 -11.34
C VAL A 251 -9.99 5.67 -11.29
N VAL A 252 -10.80 5.01 -10.47
CA VAL A 252 -12.25 5.21 -10.42
C VAL A 252 -12.62 6.52 -9.72
N LEU A 253 -11.95 6.86 -8.62
CA LEU A 253 -12.32 8.00 -7.79
C LEU A 253 -11.65 9.31 -8.22
N ASN A 254 -10.52 9.27 -8.95
CA ASN A 254 -9.87 10.46 -9.47
C ASN A 254 -10.42 10.81 -10.87
N LYS A 255 -11.12 11.94 -10.98
CA LYS A 255 -11.81 12.41 -12.20
C LYS A 255 -10.80 12.71 -13.32
N ASP A 256 -9.64 13.27 -12.97
CA ASP A 256 -8.61 13.62 -13.94
C ASP A 256 -7.96 12.34 -14.50
N MET A 257 -7.68 11.36 -13.64
CA MET A 257 -7.21 10.03 -14.05
C MET A 257 -8.24 9.31 -14.91
N ARG A 258 -9.50 9.29 -14.50
CA ARG A 258 -10.57 8.64 -15.26
C ARG A 258 -10.72 9.23 -16.66
N ARG A 259 -10.66 10.56 -16.80
CA ARG A 259 -10.71 11.26 -18.09
C ARG A 259 -9.52 10.89 -18.99
N LEU A 260 -8.32 10.84 -18.41
CA LEU A 260 -7.11 10.39 -19.13
C LEU A 260 -7.27 8.95 -19.63
N VAL A 261 -7.68 8.02 -18.76
CA VAL A 261 -7.97 6.62 -19.14
C VAL A 261 -8.97 6.57 -20.29
N THR A 262 -10.12 7.24 -20.18
CA THR A 262 -11.14 7.25 -21.24
C THR A 262 -10.62 7.85 -22.54
N SER A 263 -9.72 8.85 -22.48
CA SER A 263 -9.14 9.45 -23.69
C SER A 263 -8.18 8.53 -24.43
N PHE A 264 -7.57 7.55 -23.75
CA PHE A 264 -6.72 6.53 -24.38
C PHE A 264 -7.52 5.39 -25.00
N PHE A 265 -8.66 5.04 -24.40
CA PHE A 265 -9.55 3.99 -24.90
C PHE A 265 -10.60 4.49 -25.89
N SER A 266 -10.76 5.81 -26.03
CA SER A 266 -11.59 6.38 -27.08
C SER A 266 -10.82 6.39 -28.40
N PRO A 267 -11.42 5.97 -29.53
CA PRO A 267 -10.81 6.22 -30.84
C PRO A 267 -10.58 7.73 -31.01
N PRO A 268 -9.56 8.17 -31.77
CA PRO A 268 -9.36 9.58 -32.03
C PRO A 268 -10.65 10.13 -32.61
N SER A 269 -11.33 10.99 -31.85
CA SER A 269 -12.55 11.62 -32.32
C SER A 269 -12.16 12.53 -33.49
N THR A 270 -12.53 12.13 -34.70
CA THR A 270 -12.42 12.86 -35.97
C THR A 270 -13.30 14.12 -36.00
N LYS A 271 -13.55 14.77 -34.86
CA LYS A 271 -14.36 15.99 -34.76
C LYS A 271 -13.62 17.22 -34.25
N LEU A 272 -12.30 17.15 -34.03
CA LEU A 272 -11.49 18.31 -33.64
C LEU A 272 -10.66 18.92 -34.80
N PHE A 273 -10.81 18.44 -36.04
CA PHE A 273 -10.08 18.93 -37.22
C PHE A 273 -10.99 19.49 -38.33
N GLN A 274 -12.24 19.85 -37.99
CA GLN A 274 -13.21 20.38 -38.97
C GLN A 274 -13.78 21.76 -38.60
N SER A 275 -13.14 22.49 -37.68
CA SER A 275 -13.56 23.86 -37.31
C SER A 275 -12.56 24.97 -37.71
N THR A 276 -11.48 24.64 -38.42
CA THR A 276 -10.49 25.66 -38.88
C THR A 276 -10.36 25.73 -40.41
N VAL A 277 -11.32 25.15 -41.13
CA VAL A 277 -11.47 25.32 -42.58
C VAL A 277 -12.95 25.56 -42.85
N ASN A 278 -13.42 26.77 -42.53
CA ASN A 278 -14.57 27.48 -43.12
C ASN A 278 -15.12 28.53 -42.13
N LYS A 279 -14.40 29.64 -42.01
CA LYS A 279 -14.88 31.03 -42.15
C LYS A 279 -13.82 31.99 -41.64
#